data_AF-A0AAD2UIL8-F1
#
_entry.id   AF-A0AAD2UIL8-F1
#
_cell.length_a   1.000
_cell.length_b   1.000
_cell.length_c   1.000
_cell.angle_alpha   90.00
_cell.angle_beta   90.00
_cell.angle_gamma   90.00
#
_symmetry.space_group_name_H-M   'P 1'
#
loop_
_entity.id
_entity.type
_entity.pdbx_description
1 polymer ?
#
loop_
_entity_poly.entity_id
_entity_poly.type
_entity_poly.pdbx_seq_one_letter_code
_entity_poly.pdbx_strand_id
1 'polypeptide(L)'
;MRDYAKVSPRFWLGETGRELRKAGAEAQVVAFYLMTSPHANMLGLYYLPVLYLAHETGLGLEGASKGLKRAVEAGFCSYDHDAEMVWVHEMAAWQVGETLKPGDNRCAGVRNEYASLPENAFLSVFYDRYKTDFHLDVRRNNSRNSVRGFEGAFKGLRSQEQEQEQEKEQEQDKNTMVHGKKNTTNQAGDVQTVNPGQPAGTTPEADSAYALKADSGAVQQVMTAGSEQSHQLQQPEADSAIQREADRVVPESTGQSVGRVDYPDVFEQVWREYPLRAGANPKKSAFSAWKA
;
A
#
# COMPACT_ATOMS: atom_id res chain seq x y z
N MET A 1 -7.89 -5.93 16.12
CA MET A 1 -7.52 -5.82 14.71
C MET A 1 -8.47 -6.69 13.90
N ARG A 2 -8.91 -6.26 12.72
CA ARG A 2 -9.82 -7.05 11.88
C ARG A 2 -9.04 -8.07 11.04
N ASP A 3 -9.52 -9.31 10.97
CA ASP A 3 -8.84 -10.38 10.24
C ASP A 3 -9.03 -10.32 8.71
N TYR A 4 -10.17 -9.81 8.23
CA TYR A 4 -10.46 -9.79 6.78
C TYR A 4 -11.18 -8.53 6.31
N ALA A 5 -10.68 -8.01 5.18
CA ALA A 5 -11.16 -7.04 4.20
C ALA A 5 -12.32 -7.44 3.24
N LYS A 6 -13.49 -6.79 3.14
CA LYS A 6 -14.27 -6.88 1.87
C LYS A 6 -13.88 -5.74 0.95
N VAL A 7 -13.28 -6.05 -0.20
CA VAL A 7 -13.01 -5.09 -1.27
C VAL A 7 -13.67 -5.59 -2.55
N SER A 8 -14.62 -4.83 -3.07
CA SER A 8 -15.35 -5.20 -4.28
C SER A 8 -14.51 -4.94 -5.53
N PRO A 9 -14.48 -5.84 -6.53
CA PRO A 9 -13.90 -5.55 -7.85
C PRO A 9 -14.54 -4.33 -8.53
N ARG A 10 -15.77 -3.95 -8.13
CA ARG A 10 -16.43 -2.72 -8.57
C ARG A 10 -15.65 -1.46 -8.19
N PHE A 11 -14.70 -1.53 -7.26
CA PHE A 11 -13.75 -0.47 -6.97
C PHE A 11 -13.08 0.07 -8.24
N TRP A 12 -12.78 -0.77 -9.23
CA TRP A 12 -12.11 -0.34 -10.46
C TRP A 12 -13.05 0.16 -11.55
N LEU A 13 -14.31 -0.29 -11.51
CA LEU A 13 -15.28 -0.10 -12.59
C LEU A 13 -16.33 0.96 -12.26
N GLY A 14 -16.62 1.17 -10.98
CA GLY A 14 -17.59 2.15 -10.50
C GLY A 14 -17.17 3.59 -10.78
N GLU A 15 -18.12 4.51 -10.66
CA GLU A 15 -17.91 5.93 -10.91
C GLU A 15 -16.80 6.51 -10.02
N THR A 16 -16.90 6.36 -8.70
CA THR A 16 -15.86 6.79 -7.74
C THR A 16 -14.49 6.19 -8.05
N GLY A 17 -14.45 4.92 -8.47
CA GLY A 17 -13.24 4.24 -8.89
C GLY A 17 -12.56 4.87 -10.11
N ARG A 18 -13.36 5.27 -11.10
CA ARG A 18 -12.87 5.98 -12.29
C ARG A 18 -12.42 7.39 -11.95
N GLU A 19 -13.10 8.08 -11.04
CA GLU A 19 -12.67 9.41 -10.58
C GLU A 19 -11.35 9.35 -9.81
N LEU A 20 -11.17 8.35 -8.92
CA LEU A 20 -9.88 8.10 -8.26
C LEU A 20 -8.76 7.83 -9.28
N ARG A 21 -9.03 7.05 -10.33
CA ARG A 21 -8.06 6.80 -11.41
C ARG A 21 -7.67 8.07 -12.15
N LYS A 22 -8.64 8.93 -12.48
CA LYS A 22 -8.39 10.22 -13.14
C LYS A 22 -7.58 11.16 -12.23
N ALA A 23 -7.80 11.09 -10.92
CA ALA A 23 -7.09 11.92 -9.95
C ALA A 23 -5.62 11.52 -9.77
N GLY A 24 -5.24 10.28 -10.09
CA GLY A 24 -3.85 9.80 -10.09
C GLY A 24 -3.65 8.50 -9.32
N ALA A 25 -2.52 7.83 -9.55
CA ALA A 25 -2.22 6.54 -8.93
C ALA A 25 -2.14 6.62 -7.40
N GLU A 26 -1.64 7.73 -6.85
CA GLU A 26 -1.56 7.95 -5.41
C GLU A 26 -2.96 7.97 -4.76
N ALA A 27 -3.97 8.53 -5.44
CA ALA A 27 -5.34 8.54 -4.95
C ALA A 27 -5.92 7.11 -4.90
N GLN A 28 -5.61 6.28 -5.89
CA GLN A 28 -6.04 4.88 -5.91
C GLN A 28 -5.35 4.06 -4.82
N VAL A 29 -4.03 4.26 -4.61
CA VAL A 29 -3.26 3.60 -3.55
C VAL A 29 -3.80 4.00 -2.17
N VAL A 30 -4.01 5.30 -1.94
CA VAL A 30 -4.59 5.78 -0.69
C VAL A 30 -5.99 5.21 -0.49
N ALA A 31 -6.88 5.30 -1.47
CA ALA A 31 -8.24 4.76 -1.36
C ALA A 31 -8.25 3.25 -1.06
N PHE A 32 -7.36 2.49 -1.70
CA PHE A 32 -7.22 1.05 -1.44
C PHE A 32 -6.72 0.80 -0.02
N TYR A 33 -5.68 1.51 0.40
CA TYR A 33 -5.16 1.45 1.76
C TYR A 33 -6.24 1.79 2.79
N LEU A 34 -7.06 2.82 2.57
CA LEU A 34 -8.13 3.19 3.50
C LEU A 34 -9.15 2.06 3.75
N MET A 35 -9.38 1.20 2.76
CA MET A 35 -10.27 0.03 2.90
C MET A 35 -9.61 -1.15 3.62
N THR A 36 -8.28 -1.25 3.55
CA THR A 36 -7.49 -2.40 3.99
C THR A 36 -6.55 -2.09 5.14
N SER A 37 -6.59 -0.86 5.68
CA SER A 37 -5.65 -0.42 6.71
C SER A 37 -5.71 -1.34 7.93
N PRO A 38 -4.56 -1.66 8.54
CA PRO A 38 -4.51 -2.41 9.79
C PRO A 38 -5.30 -1.74 10.93
N HIS A 39 -5.50 -0.42 10.83
CA HIS A 39 -6.20 0.42 11.80
C HIS A 39 -7.69 0.59 11.47
N ALA A 40 -8.15 0.15 10.30
CA ALA A 40 -9.53 0.31 9.87
C ALA A 40 -10.49 -0.58 10.68
N ASN A 41 -11.62 0.00 11.08
CA ASN A 41 -12.75 -0.73 11.62
C ASN A 41 -13.84 -0.96 10.56
N MET A 42 -14.89 -1.70 10.93
CA MET A 42 -16.00 -2.00 10.02
C MET A 42 -16.82 -0.78 9.62
N LEU A 43 -16.75 0.32 10.38
CA LEU A 43 -17.51 1.54 10.08
C LEU A 43 -16.83 2.38 8.99
N GLY A 44 -15.53 2.17 8.78
CA GLY A 44 -14.68 3.05 8.00
C GLY A 44 -14.47 4.42 8.65
N LEU A 45 -14.73 4.55 9.94
CA LEU A 45 -14.49 5.78 10.71
C LEU A 45 -13.46 5.48 11.80
N TYR A 46 -12.22 5.91 11.60
CA TYR A 46 -11.09 5.52 12.46
C TYR A 46 -9.96 6.55 12.44
N TYR A 47 -9.04 6.42 13.41
CA TYR A 47 -7.87 7.28 13.54
C TYR A 47 -6.82 6.91 12.49
N LEU A 48 -6.38 7.91 11.72
CA LEU A 48 -5.38 7.76 10.68
C LEU A 48 -4.54 9.03 10.55
N PRO A 49 -3.43 9.14 11.29
CA PRO A 49 -2.39 10.12 11.00
C PRO A 49 -1.87 9.96 9.58
N VAL A 50 -1.65 11.08 8.89
CA VAL A 50 -1.05 11.06 7.55
C VAL A 50 0.33 10.38 7.57
N LEU A 51 1.04 10.41 8.71
CA LEU A 51 2.30 9.70 8.90
C LEU A 51 2.16 8.17 8.73
N TYR A 52 1.07 7.57 9.24
CA TYR A 52 0.83 6.14 9.08
C TYR A 52 0.56 5.80 7.63
N LEU A 53 -0.29 6.61 6.98
CA LEU A 53 -0.57 6.48 5.56
C LEU A 53 0.72 6.56 4.72
N ALA A 54 1.57 7.55 4.97
CA ALA A 54 2.83 7.75 4.26
C ALA A 54 3.81 6.57 4.45
N HIS A 55 3.99 6.14 5.71
CA HIS A 55 4.89 5.03 6.05
C HIS A 55 4.42 3.72 5.42
N GLU A 56 3.14 3.38 5.55
CA GLU A 56 2.62 2.07 5.15
C GLU A 56 2.36 1.97 3.63
N THR A 57 2.09 3.08 2.95
CA THR A 57 1.94 3.08 1.47
C THR A 57 3.24 3.30 0.71
N GLY A 58 4.29 3.80 1.38
CA GLY A 58 5.56 4.16 0.74
C GLY A 58 5.51 5.41 -0.14
N LEU A 59 4.40 6.16 -0.14
CA LEU A 59 4.21 7.36 -0.97
C LEU A 59 4.99 8.60 -0.46
N GLY A 60 5.55 8.53 0.75
CA GLY A 60 6.08 9.71 1.46
C GLY A 60 4.95 10.64 1.93
N LEU A 61 5.30 11.64 2.75
CA LEU A 61 4.32 12.55 3.35
C LEU A 61 3.55 13.38 2.31
N GLU A 62 4.26 13.91 1.31
CA GLU A 62 3.65 14.71 0.25
C GLU A 62 2.71 13.86 -0.61
N GLY A 63 3.16 12.69 -1.07
CA GLY A 63 2.37 11.77 -1.88
C GLY A 63 1.13 11.26 -1.15
N ALA A 64 1.27 10.91 0.14
CA ALA A 64 0.15 10.50 0.99
C ALA A 64 -0.86 11.63 1.20
N SER A 65 -0.40 12.84 1.55
CA SER A 65 -1.27 14.01 1.74
C SER A 65 -2.03 14.37 0.46
N LYS A 66 -1.33 14.36 -0.67
CA LYS A 66 -1.91 14.63 -2.00
C LYS A 66 -2.90 13.56 -2.42
N GLY A 67 -2.57 12.28 -2.23
CA GLY A 67 -3.45 11.16 -2.50
C GLY A 67 -4.72 11.19 -1.65
N LEU A 68 -4.59 11.50 -0.36
CA LEU A 68 -5.71 11.66 0.56
C LEU A 68 -6.62 12.82 0.16
N LYS A 69 -6.05 13.99 -0.13
CA LYS A 69 -6.80 15.15 -0.63
C LYS A 69 -7.61 14.80 -1.89
N ARG A 70 -6.99 14.13 -2.85
CA ARG A 70 -7.65 13.67 -4.09
C ARG A 70 -8.77 12.65 -3.81
N ALA A 71 -8.59 11.76 -2.84
CA ALA A 71 -9.64 10.83 -2.42
C ALA A 71 -10.84 11.56 -1.79
N VAL A 72 -10.59 12.63 -1.02
CA VAL A 72 -11.63 13.51 -0.49
C VAL A 72 -12.37 14.24 -1.62
N GLU A 73 -11.64 14.84 -2.57
CA GLU A 73 -12.22 15.53 -3.74
C GLU A 73 -13.05 14.58 -4.63
N ALA A 74 -12.64 13.31 -4.73
CA ALA A 74 -13.40 12.26 -5.43
C ALA A 74 -14.63 11.75 -4.65
N GLY A 75 -14.88 12.28 -3.44
CA GLY A 75 -15.99 11.87 -2.57
C GLY A 75 -15.83 10.48 -1.96
N PHE A 76 -14.63 9.89 -1.99
CA PHE A 76 -14.38 8.56 -1.46
C PHE A 76 -14.30 8.55 0.07
N CYS A 77 -13.74 9.60 0.67
CA CYS A 77 -13.64 9.76 2.11
C CYS A 77 -13.76 11.22 2.54
N SER A 78 -13.90 11.43 3.85
CA SER A 78 -13.69 12.71 4.53
C SER A 78 -12.52 12.57 5.51
N TYR A 79 -11.79 13.65 5.74
CA TYR A 79 -10.64 13.66 6.66
C TYR A 79 -10.68 14.87 7.59
N ASP A 80 -10.51 14.64 8.89
CA ASP A 80 -10.43 15.67 9.93
C ASP A 80 -8.97 15.80 10.33
N HIS A 81 -8.32 16.89 9.93
CA HIS A 81 -6.91 17.14 10.21
C HIS A 81 -6.62 17.37 11.69
N ASP A 82 -7.56 17.96 12.44
CA ASP A 82 -7.35 18.30 13.86
C ASP A 82 -7.47 17.05 14.74
N ALA A 83 -8.39 16.15 14.40
CA ALA A 83 -8.58 14.88 15.11
C ALA A 83 -7.80 13.71 14.51
N GLU A 84 -7.18 13.90 13.34
CA GLU A 84 -6.56 12.87 12.50
C GLU A 84 -7.49 11.67 12.28
N MET A 85 -8.78 11.94 12.03
CA MET A 85 -9.79 10.92 11.80
C MET A 85 -10.14 10.87 10.32
N VAL A 86 -10.28 9.66 9.77
CA VAL A 86 -10.80 9.43 8.42
C VAL A 86 -12.19 8.81 8.50
N TRP A 87 -13.08 9.25 7.61
CA TRP A 87 -14.34 8.57 7.32
C TRP A 87 -14.37 8.10 5.86
N VAL A 88 -14.26 6.80 5.64
CA VAL A 88 -14.44 6.16 4.32
C VAL A 88 -15.93 5.99 4.07
N HIS A 89 -16.45 6.69 3.06
CA HIS A 89 -17.89 6.73 2.77
C HIS A 89 -18.39 5.36 2.33
N GLU A 90 -19.62 5.03 2.71
CA GLU A 90 -20.28 3.73 2.42
C GLU A 90 -19.56 2.47 2.96
N MET A 91 -18.42 2.60 3.63
CA MET A 91 -17.64 1.44 4.09
C MET A 91 -18.45 0.56 5.06
N ALA A 92 -19.21 1.16 5.98
CA ALA A 92 -20.09 0.42 6.88
C ALA A 92 -21.14 -0.43 6.13
N ALA A 93 -21.78 0.15 5.09
CA ALA A 93 -22.73 -0.59 4.25
C ALA A 93 -22.05 -1.77 3.53
N TRP A 94 -20.83 -1.60 3.01
CA TRP A 94 -20.11 -2.67 2.33
C TRP A 94 -19.59 -3.77 3.27
N GLN A 95 -19.10 -3.40 4.45
CA GLN A 95 -18.54 -4.36 5.40
C GLN A 95 -19.62 -5.12 6.14
N VAL A 96 -20.61 -4.39 6.68
CA VAL A 96 -21.63 -4.91 7.59
C VAL A 96 -22.88 -5.37 6.82
N GLY A 97 -23.30 -4.61 5.80
CA GLY A 97 -24.50 -4.83 4.98
C GLY A 97 -25.25 -3.51 4.75
N GLU A 98 -26.00 -3.38 3.65
CA GLU A 98 -26.68 -2.12 3.30
C GLU A 98 -27.76 -1.70 4.30
N THR A 99 -28.62 -2.64 4.70
CA THR A 99 -29.66 -2.44 5.71
C THR A 99 -29.80 -3.71 6.54
N LEU A 100 -29.90 -3.55 7.86
CA LEU A 100 -30.05 -4.66 8.80
C LEU A 100 -31.49 -4.72 9.33
N LYS A 101 -31.93 -5.92 9.70
CA LYS A 101 -33.22 -6.08 10.38
C LYS A 101 -33.10 -5.64 11.85
N PRO A 102 -34.19 -5.11 12.45
CA PRO A 102 -34.24 -4.96 13.89
C PRO A 102 -33.90 -6.29 14.59
N GLY A 103 -32.96 -6.27 15.53
CA GLY A 103 -32.51 -7.46 16.25
C GLY A 103 -31.33 -8.23 15.63
N ASP A 104 -30.79 -7.80 14.49
CA ASP A 104 -29.52 -8.36 13.97
C ASP A 104 -28.36 -8.00 14.91
N ASN A 105 -27.56 -9.00 15.30
CA ASN A 105 -26.42 -8.80 16.23
C ASN A 105 -25.37 -7.83 15.68
N ARG A 106 -25.29 -7.65 14.36
CA ARG A 106 -24.41 -6.65 13.74
C ARG A 106 -24.80 -5.23 14.09
N CYS A 107 -26.09 -4.94 14.32
CA CYS A 107 -26.53 -3.62 14.80
C CYS A 107 -25.89 -3.28 16.15
N ALA A 108 -25.84 -4.26 17.07
CA ALA A 108 -25.18 -4.08 18.37
C ALA A 108 -23.67 -3.82 18.20
N GLY A 109 -23.01 -4.57 17.30
CA GLY A 109 -21.61 -4.33 16.96
C GLY A 109 -21.35 -2.92 16.42
N VAL A 110 -22.18 -2.46 15.48
CA VAL A 110 -22.09 -1.10 14.93
C VAL A 110 -22.29 -0.03 16.01
N ARG A 111 -23.29 -0.19 16.88
CA ARG A 111 -23.54 0.77 17.99
C ARG A 111 -22.36 0.84 18.95
N ASN A 112 -21.82 -0.32 19.33
CA ASN A 112 -20.68 -0.38 20.26
C ASN A 112 -19.43 0.28 19.66
N GLU A 113 -19.13 -0.02 18.39
CA GLU A 113 -18.01 0.60 17.68
C GLU A 113 -18.24 2.11 17.52
N TYR A 114 -19.45 2.54 17.15
CA TYR A 114 -19.77 3.97 17.02
C TYR A 114 -19.67 4.72 18.35
N ALA A 115 -20.07 4.09 19.46
CA ALA A 115 -19.99 4.66 20.80
C ALA A 115 -18.54 4.76 21.31
N SER A 116 -17.64 3.85 20.90
CA SER A 116 -16.25 3.85 21.34
C SER A 116 -15.37 4.89 20.64
N LEU A 117 -15.83 5.44 19.50
CA LEU A 117 -15.05 6.42 18.74
C LEU A 117 -14.77 7.70 19.55
N PRO A 118 -13.57 8.28 19.43
CA PRO A 118 -13.29 9.59 20.02
C PRO A 118 -14.12 10.69 19.35
N GLU A 119 -14.26 11.84 20.01
CA GLU A 119 -14.95 13.01 19.44
C GLU A 119 -14.28 13.51 18.15
N ASN A 120 -15.05 13.63 17.08
CA ASN A 120 -14.57 14.00 15.75
C ASN A 120 -15.65 14.63 14.86
N ALA A 121 -15.27 15.25 13.74
CA ALA A 121 -16.17 15.95 12.80
C ALA A 121 -17.31 15.09 12.22
N PHE A 122 -17.18 13.76 12.20
CA PHE A 122 -18.02 12.88 11.39
C PHE A 122 -19.12 12.14 12.16
N LEU A 123 -19.12 12.19 13.49
CA LEU A 123 -20.07 11.40 14.30
C LEU A 123 -21.53 11.69 13.97
N SER A 124 -21.90 12.97 13.82
CA SER A 124 -23.29 13.36 13.56
C SER A 124 -23.74 12.99 12.14
N VAL A 125 -22.86 13.18 11.14
CA VAL A 125 -23.17 12.84 9.74
C VAL A 125 -23.17 11.32 9.51
N PHE A 126 -22.33 10.57 10.22
CA PHE A 126 -22.39 9.11 10.24
C PHE A 126 -23.74 8.63 10.79
N TYR A 127 -24.19 9.20 11.91
CA TYR A 127 -25.50 8.87 12.49
C TYR A 127 -26.62 9.18 11.49
N ASP A 128 -26.62 10.38 10.90
CA ASP A 128 -27.67 10.79 9.96
C ASP A 128 -27.74 9.86 8.72
N ARG A 129 -26.58 9.39 8.24
CA ARG A 129 -26.47 8.44 7.12
C ARG A 129 -27.01 7.05 7.47
N TYR A 130 -26.72 6.53 8.66
CA TYR A 130 -26.91 5.10 8.98
C TYR A 130 -27.95 4.82 10.07
N LYS A 131 -28.60 5.82 10.65
CA LYS A 131 -29.58 5.64 11.74
C LYS A 131 -30.66 4.61 11.42
N THR A 132 -31.19 4.63 10.21
CA THR A 132 -32.24 3.71 9.76
C THR A 132 -31.67 2.35 9.41
N ASP A 133 -30.54 2.33 8.71
CA ASP A 133 -29.92 1.10 8.20
C ASP A 133 -29.40 0.19 9.32
N PHE A 134 -28.83 0.79 10.38
CA PHE A 134 -28.22 0.07 11.51
C PHE A 134 -28.95 0.25 12.83
N HIS A 135 -30.13 0.89 12.82
CA HIS A 135 -30.97 1.13 14.01
C HIS A 135 -30.17 1.82 15.12
N LEU A 136 -29.50 2.93 14.78
CA LEU A 136 -28.77 3.76 15.74
C LEU A 136 -29.76 4.62 16.53
N ASP A 137 -29.62 4.61 17.84
CA ASP A 137 -30.50 5.26 18.79
C ASP A 137 -29.89 6.55 19.37
N VAL A 138 -28.57 6.57 19.58
CA VAL A 138 -27.86 7.72 20.14
C VAL A 138 -27.16 8.52 19.04
N ARG A 139 -27.60 9.75 18.81
CA ARG A 139 -26.87 10.72 17.97
C ARG A 139 -25.80 11.42 18.78
N ARG A 140 -24.54 11.37 18.32
CA ARG A 140 -23.43 12.10 18.93
C ARG A 140 -23.18 13.39 18.16
N ASN A 141 -23.43 14.52 18.81
CA ASN A 141 -23.24 15.85 18.22
C ASN A 141 -21.82 16.34 18.48
N ASN A 142 -21.14 16.82 17.45
CA ASN A 142 -19.84 17.44 17.65
C ASN A 142 -20.02 18.91 18.07
N SER A 143 -19.57 19.27 19.28
CA SER A 143 -19.54 20.68 19.73
C SER A 143 -18.67 21.58 18.85
N ARG A 144 -17.72 21.04 18.06
CA ARG A 144 -16.86 21.80 17.14
C ARG A 144 -17.61 22.28 15.89
N ASN A 145 -18.63 21.54 15.44
CA ASN A 145 -19.42 21.90 14.25
C ASN A 145 -20.43 23.03 14.51
N SER A 146 -20.64 23.44 15.77
CA SER A 146 -21.47 24.61 16.05
C SER A 146 -20.73 25.94 15.79
N VAL A 147 -19.40 25.93 15.59
CA VAL A 147 -18.58 27.15 15.45
C VAL A 147 -17.91 27.26 14.07
N ARG A 148 -17.74 26.16 13.33
CA ARG A 148 -17.18 26.20 11.97
C ARG A 148 -18.10 25.45 11.01
N GLY A 149 -18.78 26.20 10.16
CA GLY A 149 -19.46 25.65 9.00
C GLY A 149 -18.50 24.79 8.17
N PHE A 150 -19.05 23.76 7.53
CA PHE A 150 -18.38 22.75 6.72
C PHE A 150 -17.43 23.30 5.61
N GLU A 151 -17.42 24.61 5.35
CA GLU A 151 -16.52 25.27 4.40
C GLU A 151 -15.07 25.47 4.91
N GLY A 152 -14.82 25.34 6.21
CA GLY A 152 -13.48 25.59 6.79
C GLY A 152 -12.42 24.53 6.48
N ALA A 153 -12.82 23.31 6.14
CA ALA A 153 -11.91 22.18 5.93
C ALA A 153 -11.15 22.22 4.58
N PHE A 154 -11.50 23.15 3.68
CA PHE A 154 -10.95 23.21 2.32
C PHE A 154 -9.94 24.35 2.06
N LYS A 155 -9.61 25.20 3.04
CA LYS A 155 -8.88 26.45 2.77
C LYS A 155 -7.61 26.74 3.58
N GLY A 156 -7.11 25.83 4.40
CA GLY A 156 -5.80 25.99 5.03
C GLY A 156 -4.73 25.21 4.27
N LEU A 157 -3.87 25.91 3.49
CA LEU A 157 -2.48 25.54 3.11
C LEU A 157 -2.10 25.98 1.68
N ARG A 158 -3.04 26.37 0.82
CA ARG A 158 -2.71 26.68 -0.60
C ARG A 158 -1.87 27.94 -0.81
N SER A 159 -1.75 28.84 0.18
CA SER A 159 -1.07 30.13 -0.01
C SER A 159 0.34 30.22 0.57
N GLN A 160 0.79 29.24 1.38
CA GLN A 160 2.07 29.40 2.09
C GLN A 160 3.25 28.66 1.43
N GLU A 161 2.99 27.61 0.64
CA GLU A 161 4.06 26.87 -0.06
C GLU A 161 4.48 27.53 -1.39
N GLN A 162 3.57 28.21 -2.11
CA GLN A 162 3.91 28.87 -3.38
C GLN A 162 4.76 30.15 -3.22
N GLU A 163 4.70 30.82 -2.08
CA GLU A 163 5.53 32.02 -1.84
C GLU A 163 6.98 31.66 -1.45
N GLN A 164 7.21 30.55 -0.74
CA GLN A 164 8.57 30.14 -0.35
C GLN A 164 9.40 29.54 -1.50
N GLU A 165 8.76 28.90 -2.49
CA GLU A 165 9.49 28.37 -3.66
C GLU A 165 9.91 29.47 -4.65
N GLN A 166 9.08 30.52 -4.83
CA GLN A 166 9.43 31.65 -5.71
C GLN A 166 10.52 32.56 -5.13
N GLU A 167 10.59 32.71 -3.81
CA GLU A 167 11.67 33.50 -3.17
C GLU A 167 13.04 32.81 -3.29
N LYS A 168 13.09 31.47 -3.20
CA LYS A 168 14.35 30.71 -3.35
C LYS A 168 14.91 30.70 -4.77
N GLU A 169 14.06 30.65 -5.80
CA GLU A 169 14.52 30.74 -7.20
C GLU A 169 15.03 32.15 -7.56
N GLN A 170 14.39 33.22 -7.05
CA GLN A 170 14.86 34.59 -7.32
C GLN A 170 16.16 34.96 -6.59
N GLU A 171 16.46 34.38 -5.42
CA GLU A 171 17.73 34.61 -4.74
C GLU A 171 18.91 33.88 -5.40
N GLN A 172 18.70 32.71 -6.03
CA GLN A 172 19.78 32.02 -6.75
C GLN A 172 20.16 32.73 -8.07
N ASP A 173 19.20 33.32 -8.77
CA ASP A 173 19.49 34.04 -10.02
C ASP A 173 20.19 35.39 -9.81
N LYS A 174 19.98 36.06 -8.67
CA LYS A 174 20.66 37.34 -8.36
C LYS A 174 22.12 37.19 -7.98
N ASN A 175 22.55 36.00 -7.52
CA ASN A 175 23.92 35.79 -7.06
C ASN A 175 24.91 35.41 -8.18
N THR A 176 24.46 35.24 -9.43
CA THR A 176 25.31 34.82 -10.57
C THR A 176 25.67 35.95 -11.55
N MET A 177 25.16 37.18 -11.36
CA MET A 177 25.44 38.31 -12.27
C MET A 177 26.06 39.54 -11.58
N VAL A 178 27.20 39.40 -10.91
CA VAL A 178 28.09 40.55 -10.64
C VAL A 178 29.55 40.12 -10.74
N HIS A 179 30.09 40.07 -11.96
CA HIS A 179 31.46 40.54 -12.27
C HIS A 179 31.68 40.60 -13.78
N GLY A 180 31.65 41.82 -14.34
CA GLY A 180 32.05 42.03 -15.73
C GLY A 180 31.99 43.49 -16.19
N LYS A 181 33.19 44.04 -16.49
CA LYS A 181 33.56 45.29 -17.20
C LYS A 181 33.61 46.60 -16.40
N LYS A 182 34.50 47.57 -16.67
CA LYS A 182 35.78 47.80 -17.42
C LYS A 182 36.16 49.28 -17.12
N ASN A 183 37.42 49.69 -17.34
CA ASN A 183 37.87 50.98 -17.95
C ASN A 183 39.42 51.15 -17.74
N THR A 184 40.28 51.12 -18.80
CA THR A 184 40.87 52.23 -19.62
C THR A 184 41.69 53.23 -18.78
N THR A 185 42.94 53.68 -19.04
CA THR A 185 43.85 53.85 -20.20
C THR A 185 45.24 54.26 -19.65
N ASN A 186 46.36 54.02 -20.36
CA ASN A 186 47.47 55.00 -20.55
C ASN A 186 48.55 54.48 -21.54
N GLN A 187 49.08 55.43 -22.32
CA GLN A 187 50.07 55.28 -23.39
C GLN A 187 51.52 55.47 -22.91
N ALA A 188 52.48 54.93 -23.68
CA ALA A 188 53.64 55.60 -24.33
C ALA A 188 55.04 54.96 -24.13
N GLY A 189 55.72 54.71 -25.27
CA GLY A 189 57.18 54.57 -25.51
C GLY A 189 57.86 53.26 -25.07
N ASP A 190 58.82 52.63 -25.74
CA ASP A 190 59.56 52.92 -26.98
C ASP A 190 60.37 51.65 -27.38
N VAL A 191 60.57 51.44 -28.71
CA VAL A 191 61.75 50.90 -29.42
C VAL A 191 62.29 49.47 -29.10
N GLN A 192 62.23 48.51 -30.06
CA GLN A 192 63.29 48.14 -31.04
C GLN A 192 63.07 46.75 -31.72
N THR A 193 63.14 46.72 -33.08
CA THR A 193 63.71 45.68 -34.01
C THR A 193 63.28 44.18 -33.90
N VAL A 194 63.04 43.36 -34.93
CA VAL A 194 63.34 43.28 -36.39
C VAL A 194 62.47 42.16 -37.03
N ASN A 195 61.84 42.43 -38.18
CA ASN A 195 61.68 41.69 -39.47
C ASN A 195 61.55 40.12 -39.61
N PRO A 196 61.12 39.56 -40.77
CA PRO A 196 59.78 38.95 -40.93
C PRO A 196 59.80 37.52 -41.53
N GLY A 197 58.63 36.87 -41.67
CA GLY A 197 58.42 35.81 -42.68
C GLY A 197 57.60 34.59 -42.26
N GLN A 198 56.40 34.47 -42.84
CA GLN A 198 55.74 33.20 -43.20
C GLN A 198 56.29 32.76 -44.59
N PRO A 199 56.24 31.47 -45.04
CA PRO A 199 55.02 30.65 -45.03
C PRO A 199 55.17 29.10 -44.91
N ALA A 200 53.99 28.48 -44.78
CA ALA A 200 53.52 27.12 -45.10
C ALA A 200 54.50 25.96 -45.45
N GLY A 201 54.25 24.79 -44.84
CA GLY A 201 54.53 23.49 -45.48
C GLY A 201 54.88 22.31 -44.56
N THR A 202 53.93 21.37 -44.44
CA THR A 202 54.09 19.89 -44.37
C THR A 202 54.66 19.14 -43.15
N THR A 203 53.89 18.09 -42.80
CA THR A 203 54.22 16.74 -42.25
C THR A 203 54.27 16.48 -40.72
N PRO A 204 53.60 15.42 -40.22
CA PRO A 204 53.58 14.97 -38.82
C PRO A 204 54.47 13.71 -38.56
N GLU A 205 54.39 13.16 -37.33
CA GLU A 205 55.11 11.99 -36.72
C GLU A 205 56.29 12.38 -35.82
N ALA A 206 56.60 11.77 -34.66
CA ALA A 206 56.12 10.60 -33.88
C ALA A 206 56.38 10.94 -32.38
N ASP A 207 55.89 10.28 -31.31
CA ASP A 207 55.94 8.87 -30.86
C ASP A 207 55.17 8.86 -29.50
N SER A 208 54.52 7.81 -28.96
CA SER A 208 54.67 6.37 -29.14
C SER A 208 53.31 5.66 -29.04
N ALA A 209 53.15 4.66 -29.90
CA ALA A 209 52.13 3.62 -29.82
C ALA A 209 52.61 2.44 -28.95
N TYR A 210 51.68 1.70 -28.35
CA TYR A 210 51.55 0.25 -28.56
C TYR A 210 50.17 -0.20 -28.05
N ALA A 211 49.32 -0.59 -29.00
CA ALA A 211 48.18 -1.47 -28.78
C ALA A 211 48.55 -2.83 -29.38
N LEU A 212 48.20 -3.95 -28.75
CA LEU A 212 47.75 -5.16 -29.46
C LEU A 212 46.93 -6.07 -28.52
N LYS A 213 45.90 -6.66 -29.13
CA LYS A 213 44.89 -7.60 -28.59
C LYS A 213 45.35 -9.06 -28.69
N ALA A 214 44.43 -9.95 -28.27
CA ALA A 214 44.24 -11.37 -28.65
C ALA A 214 45.04 -12.38 -27.79
N ASP A 215 44.59 -13.60 -27.47
CA ASP A 215 43.33 -14.35 -27.60
C ASP A 215 43.49 -15.63 -26.74
N SER A 216 42.36 -16.28 -26.45
CA SER A 216 42.05 -17.66 -26.05
C SER A 216 43.16 -18.73 -25.96
N GLY A 217 43.00 -19.65 -24.98
CA GLY A 217 43.66 -20.96 -25.01
C GLY A 217 43.62 -21.73 -23.68
N ALA A 218 42.66 -22.65 -23.55
CA ALA A 218 42.54 -23.62 -22.45
C ALA A 218 43.64 -24.70 -22.49
N VAL A 219 44.15 -25.15 -21.32
CA VAL A 219 44.42 -26.59 -21.05
C VAL A 219 44.41 -26.90 -19.54
N GLN A 220 43.68 -27.97 -19.23
CA GLN A 220 43.59 -28.86 -18.06
C GLN A 220 44.85 -29.02 -17.17
N GLN A 221 44.61 -29.15 -15.85
CA GLN A 221 45.31 -30.15 -15.00
C GLN A 221 44.36 -30.68 -13.91
N VAL A 222 44.37 -32.01 -13.76
CA VAL A 222 43.54 -32.84 -12.86
C VAL A 222 44.37 -33.34 -11.68
N MET A 223 43.65 -33.75 -10.62
CA MET A 223 43.98 -34.64 -9.46
C MET A 223 43.97 -33.87 -8.13
N THR A 224 43.32 -34.26 -7.01
CA THR A 224 42.41 -35.34 -6.59
C THR A 224 41.86 -34.98 -5.20
N ALA A 225 40.61 -35.36 -4.92
CA ALA A 225 39.89 -35.57 -3.64
C ALA A 225 40.41 -34.98 -2.30
N GLY A 226 39.54 -34.20 -1.65
CA GLY A 226 39.53 -33.93 -0.20
C GLY A 226 38.11 -33.61 0.26
N SER A 227 37.60 -34.36 1.22
CA SER A 227 36.22 -34.43 1.70
C SER A 227 35.69 -33.16 2.37
N GLU A 228 34.52 -32.67 1.96
CA GLU A 228 33.76 -31.64 2.70
C GLU A 228 32.63 -32.28 3.52
N GLN A 229 32.80 -32.29 4.84
CA GLN A 229 31.74 -32.58 5.81
C GLN A 229 30.81 -31.36 5.91
N SER A 230 29.56 -31.54 5.48
CA SER A 230 28.49 -30.58 5.78
C SER A 230 27.93 -30.83 7.17
N HIS A 231 28.14 -29.89 8.08
CA HIS A 231 27.46 -29.83 9.37
C HIS A 231 25.96 -29.61 9.14
N GLN A 232 25.15 -30.62 9.48
CA GLN A 232 23.70 -30.52 9.58
C GLN A 232 23.34 -30.02 10.98
N LEU A 233 22.69 -28.86 11.08
CA LEU A 233 22.14 -28.33 12.33
C LEU A 233 20.92 -29.18 12.74
N GLN A 234 21.06 -29.86 13.87
CA GLN A 234 20.03 -30.67 14.54
C GLN A 234 18.90 -29.77 15.07
N GLN A 235 17.64 -30.08 14.73
CA GLN A 235 16.46 -29.55 15.44
C GLN A 235 16.17 -30.41 16.69
N PRO A 236 15.63 -29.83 17.79
CA PRO A 236 15.50 -30.51 19.07
C PRO A 236 14.37 -31.56 19.10
N GLU A 237 14.67 -32.71 19.72
CA GLU A 237 13.80 -33.87 19.90
C GLU A 237 12.69 -33.65 20.96
N ALA A 238 11.67 -32.85 20.65
CA ALA A 238 10.51 -32.67 21.54
C ALA A 238 9.19 -33.26 21.02
N ASP A 239 9.12 -33.76 19.77
CA ASP A 239 7.85 -34.22 19.18
C ASP A 239 7.61 -35.75 19.23
N SER A 240 8.61 -36.56 19.61
CA SER A 240 8.46 -38.03 19.64
C SER A 240 7.69 -38.58 20.86
N ALA A 241 7.34 -37.75 21.83
CA ALA A 241 6.62 -38.19 23.03
C ALA A 241 5.08 -38.13 22.89
N ILE A 242 4.54 -37.34 21.95
CA ILE A 242 3.08 -37.23 21.75
C ILE A 242 2.57 -38.26 20.73
N GLN A 243 3.46 -38.81 19.89
CA GLN A 243 3.09 -39.75 18.82
C GLN A 243 3.00 -41.23 19.24
N ARG A 244 3.16 -41.57 20.53
CA ARG A 244 2.92 -42.94 21.02
C ARG A 244 1.66 -43.10 21.90
N GLU A 245 0.98 -42.01 22.24
CA GLU A 245 -0.25 -42.05 23.05
C GLU A 245 -1.54 -42.02 22.20
N ALA A 246 -1.45 -41.84 20.87
CA ALA A 246 -2.62 -41.76 19.99
C ALA A 246 -3.08 -43.13 19.42
N ASP A 247 -2.32 -44.21 19.65
CA ASP A 247 -2.55 -45.52 19.01
C ASP A 247 -3.14 -46.58 19.94
N ARG A 248 -3.80 -46.16 21.04
CA ARG A 248 -4.46 -47.07 21.98
C ARG A 248 -5.87 -46.60 22.35
N VAL A 249 -6.76 -46.57 21.36
CA VAL A 249 -8.21 -46.55 21.62
C VAL A 249 -8.86 -47.72 20.89
N VAL A 250 -9.15 -48.76 21.69
CA VAL A 250 -10.08 -49.85 21.35
C VAL A 250 -11.47 -49.21 21.21
N PRO A 251 -12.27 -49.51 20.16
CA PRO A 251 -13.58 -48.89 20.03
C PRO A 251 -14.55 -49.53 21.02
N GLU A 252 -14.87 -48.78 22.08
CA GLU A 252 -16.03 -49.07 22.92
C GLU A 252 -17.31 -48.73 22.15
N SER A 253 -18.22 -49.69 22.11
CA SER A 253 -19.54 -49.56 21.50
C SER A 253 -20.35 -48.51 22.25
N THR A 254 -20.59 -47.36 21.61
CA THR A 254 -21.68 -46.45 21.97
C THR A 254 -22.48 -46.13 20.72
N GLY A 255 -23.72 -46.64 20.70
CA GLY A 255 -24.64 -46.46 19.59
C GLY A 255 -25.10 -45.01 19.48
N GLN A 256 -24.83 -44.41 18.32
CA GLN A 256 -25.63 -43.32 17.75
C GLN A 256 -25.53 -43.44 16.23
N SER A 257 -26.64 -43.85 15.60
CA SER A 257 -26.75 -44.03 14.15
C SER A 257 -26.75 -42.69 13.42
N VAL A 258 -25.56 -42.23 13.02
CA VAL A 258 -25.42 -41.13 12.07
C VAL A 258 -25.81 -41.68 10.69
N GLY A 259 -26.87 -41.13 10.09
CA GLY A 259 -27.39 -41.58 8.80
C GLY A 259 -26.29 -41.68 7.74
N ARG A 260 -26.08 -42.89 7.21
CA ARG A 260 -25.15 -43.17 6.12
C ARG A 260 -25.66 -42.41 4.88
N VAL A 261 -24.93 -41.38 4.47
CA VAL A 261 -25.19 -40.72 3.18
C VAL A 261 -24.65 -41.66 2.11
N ASP A 262 -25.54 -42.39 1.46
CA ASP A 262 -25.19 -43.24 0.31
C ASP A 262 -24.93 -42.34 -0.90
N TYR A 263 -23.69 -42.37 -1.40
CA TYR A 263 -23.30 -41.68 -2.62
C TYR A 263 -23.48 -42.62 -3.82
N PRO A 264 -23.82 -42.10 -5.02
CA PRO A 264 -23.89 -42.91 -6.24
C PRO A 264 -22.56 -43.62 -6.54
N ASP A 265 -22.61 -44.85 -7.04
CA ASP A 265 -21.43 -45.67 -7.34
C ASP A 265 -20.44 -44.97 -8.29
N VAL A 266 -20.97 -44.22 -9.26
CA VAL A 266 -20.15 -43.45 -10.21
C VAL A 266 -19.34 -42.37 -9.49
N PHE A 267 -19.92 -41.69 -8.50
CA PHE A 267 -19.21 -40.71 -7.71
C PHE A 267 -18.20 -41.37 -6.77
N GLU A 268 -18.54 -42.52 -6.17
CA GLU A 268 -17.62 -43.29 -5.33
C GLU A 268 -16.38 -43.73 -6.09
N GLN A 269 -16.53 -44.16 -7.34
CA GLN A 269 -15.41 -44.56 -8.20
C GLN A 269 -14.48 -43.39 -8.49
N VAL A 270 -15.03 -42.24 -8.93
CA VAL A 270 -14.25 -41.03 -9.20
C VAL A 270 -13.60 -40.49 -7.92
N TRP A 271 -14.28 -40.58 -6.78
CA TRP A 271 -13.76 -40.12 -5.50
C TRP A 271 -12.55 -40.93 -5.02
N ARG A 272 -12.51 -42.24 -5.31
CA ARG A 272 -11.35 -43.10 -4.98
C ARG A 272 -10.10 -42.77 -5.79
N GLU A 273 -10.30 -42.33 -7.03
CA GLU A 273 -9.20 -41.94 -7.92
C GLU A 273 -8.77 -40.48 -7.71
N TYR A 274 -9.54 -39.70 -6.94
CA TYR A 274 -9.25 -38.30 -6.68
C TYR A 274 -8.00 -38.14 -5.78
N PRO A 275 -6.95 -37.43 -6.24
CA PRO A 275 -5.72 -37.28 -5.49
C PRO A 275 -5.92 -36.32 -4.30
N LEU A 276 -6.20 -36.88 -3.12
CA LEU A 276 -6.36 -36.12 -1.88
C LEU A 276 -5.03 -35.48 -1.47
N ARG A 277 -5.00 -34.15 -1.38
CA ARG A 277 -3.88 -33.36 -0.84
C ARG A 277 -4.27 -32.76 0.51
N ALA A 278 -3.29 -32.34 1.30
CA ALA A 278 -3.55 -31.57 2.52
C ALA A 278 -4.41 -30.34 2.20
N GLY A 279 -5.55 -30.20 2.88
CA GLY A 279 -6.53 -29.14 2.61
C GLY A 279 -7.56 -29.46 1.51
N ALA A 280 -7.60 -30.69 0.99
CA ALA A 280 -8.63 -31.09 0.02
C ALA A 280 -10.05 -31.01 0.62
N ASN A 281 -11.02 -30.68 -0.24
CA ASN A 281 -12.42 -30.55 0.17
C ASN A 281 -12.96 -31.85 0.78
N PRO A 282 -13.75 -31.78 1.86
CA PRO A 282 -14.46 -32.95 2.38
C PRO A 282 -15.36 -33.58 1.30
N LYS A 283 -15.50 -34.92 1.33
CA LYS A 283 -16.29 -35.70 0.34
C LYS A 283 -17.69 -35.15 0.08
N LYS A 284 -18.37 -34.67 1.14
CA LYS A 284 -19.70 -34.07 1.06
C LYS A 284 -19.70 -32.78 0.22
N SER A 285 -18.71 -31.92 0.40
CA SER A 285 -18.57 -30.68 -0.38
C SER A 285 -18.19 -30.97 -1.83
N ALA A 286 -17.32 -31.95 -2.05
CA ALA A 286 -16.98 -32.40 -3.40
C ALA A 286 -18.19 -33.01 -4.14
N PHE A 287 -19.05 -33.76 -3.43
CA PHE A 287 -20.29 -34.27 -4.01
C PHE A 287 -21.27 -33.16 -4.37
N SER A 288 -21.37 -32.11 -3.55
CA SER A 288 -22.18 -30.94 -3.86
C SER A 288 -21.68 -30.23 -5.13
N ALA A 289 -20.37 -30.15 -5.33
CA ALA A 289 -19.77 -29.57 -6.53
C ALA A 289 -19.94 -30.47 -7.76
N TRP A 290 -19.92 -31.80 -7.60
CA TRP A 290 -20.15 -32.77 -8.69
C TRP A 290 -21.58 -32.73 -9.24
N LYS A 291 -22.55 -32.29 -8.44
CA LYS A 291 -23.95 -32.12 -8.86
C LYS A 291 -24.27 -30.77 -9.51
N ALA A 292 -23.38 -29.79 -9.38
CA ALA A 292 -23.57 -28.44 -9.93
C ALA A 292 -23.22 -28.39 -11.42
#